data_AF-A0A257VTT3-F1
#
_entry.id   AF-A0A257VTT3-F1
#
_cell.length_a   1.000
_cell.length_b   1.000
_cell.length_c   1.000
_cell.angle_alpha   90.00
_cell.angle_beta   90.00
_cell.angle_gamma   90.00
#
_symmetry.space_group_name_H-M   'P 1'
#
loop_
_entity.id
_entity.type
_entity.pdbx_description
1 polymer ?
#
loop_
_entity_poly.entity_id
_entity_poly.type
_entity_poly.pdbx_seq_one_letter_code
_entity_poly.pdbx_strand_id
1 'polypeptide(L)'
;MAKDLDGIRIAQLSDIHYGPFLSRRELANAVGMANEFRPHLTVVTGDLITRDGDPLDECLDELARLRADSGVWGCLGNHEIYARCEDYTEQEGRRRNLHFLREKQQVFRFGEARLNLAGVDYQKMHGDYLQRGKMLQEAGALNVMLSHNPDAFGVAAQQG
;
A
#
# COMPACT_ATOMS: atom_id res chain seq x y z
N MET A 1 -19.75 3.49 -12.36
CA MET A 1 -19.32 2.98 -11.03
C MET A 1 -20.44 2.11 -10.49
N ALA A 2 -20.14 0.92 -9.97
CA ALA A 2 -21.15 0.07 -9.35
C ALA A 2 -21.74 0.78 -8.11
N LYS A 3 -23.06 0.78 -7.95
CA LYS A 3 -23.74 1.48 -6.83
C LYS A 3 -23.20 1.07 -5.47
N ASP A 4 -22.81 -0.19 -5.30
CA ASP A 4 -22.31 -0.73 -4.04
C ASP A 4 -20.90 -0.25 -3.68
N LEU A 5 -20.19 0.45 -4.59
CA LEU A 5 -18.91 1.11 -4.30
C LEU A 5 -19.07 2.61 -3.99
N ASP A 6 -20.29 3.15 -4.10
CA ASP A 6 -20.54 4.54 -3.75
C ASP A 6 -20.31 4.76 -2.25
N GLY A 7 -19.52 5.79 -1.92
CA GLY A 7 -19.14 6.07 -0.52
C GLY A 7 -18.05 5.16 0.06
N ILE A 8 -17.44 4.26 -0.73
CA ILE A 8 -16.22 3.55 -0.30
C ILE A 8 -15.12 4.56 -0.01
N ARG A 9 -14.39 4.31 1.07
CA ARG A 9 -13.33 5.16 1.61
C ARG A 9 -12.05 4.36 1.68
N ILE A 10 -10.99 4.87 1.06
CA ILE A 10 -9.65 4.33 1.14
C ILE A 10 -8.77 5.39 1.82
N ALA A 11 -8.16 5.04 2.95
CA ALA A 11 -7.13 5.87 3.57
C ALA A 11 -5.76 5.45 3.02
N GLN A 12 -4.96 6.41 2.54
CA GLN A 12 -3.63 6.14 2.02
C GLN A 12 -2.58 6.89 2.82
N LEU A 13 -1.56 6.17 3.27
CA LEU A 13 -0.31 6.72 3.81
C LEU A 13 0.83 6.27 2.89
N SER A 14 1.85 7.11 2.75
CA SER A 14 3.01 6.88 1.87
C SER A 14 4.20 7.66 2.41
N ASP A 15 5.41 7.30 1.97
CA ASP A 15 6.63 8.09 2.21
C ASP A 15 6.84 8.38 3.70
N ILE A 16 6.66 7.34 4.52
CA ILE A 16 6.65 7.46 5.97
C ILE A 16 8.02 7.90 6.48
N HIS A 17 9.10 7.32 5.97
CA HIS A 17 10.48 7.60 6.37
C HIS A 17 10.65 7.71 7.90
N TYR A 18 10.15 6.70 8.61
CA TYR A 18 10.13 6.68 10.06
C TYR A 18 11.54 6.71 10.65
N GLY A 19 11.75 7.60 11.61
CA GLY A 19 13.04 7.80 12.26
C GLY A 19 13.49 9.26 12.15
N PRO A 20 14.62 9.58 11.50
CA PRO A 20 15.14 10.95 11.45
C PRO A 20 14.24 11.98 10.76
N PHE A 21 13.39 11.54 9.82
CA PHE A 21 12.56 12.44 9.00
C PHE A 21 11.13 12.55 9.53
N LEU A 22 10.58 11.46 10.06
CA LEU A 22 9.25 11.42 10.64
C LEU A 22 9.28 10.76 12.01
N SER A 23 8.92 11.52 13.03
CA SER A 23 8.93 11.06 14.41
C SER A 23 7.75 10.14 14.71
N ARG A 24 7.90 9.33 15.77
CA ARG A 24 6.81 8.52 16.32
C ARG A 24 5.53 9.29 16.57
N ARG A 25 5.63 10.51 17.09
CA ARG A 25 4.47 11.37 17.36
C ARG A 25 3.76 11.77 16.08
N GLU A 26 4.50 12.09 15.04
CA GLU A 26 3.93 12.45 13.73
C GLU A 26 3.25 11.25 13.08
N LEU A 27 3.87 10.06 13.11
CA LEU A 27 3.25 8.84 12.60
C LEU A 27 1.97 8.50 13.37
N ALA A 28 2.03 8.54 14.70
CA ALA A 28 0.88 8.26 15.55
C ALA A 28 -0.29 9.23 15.28
N ASN A 29 0.01 10.51 15.01
CA ASN A 29 -1.01 11.50 14.63
C ASN A 29 -1.62 11.17 13.27
N ALA A 30 -0.80 10.86 12.25
CA ALA A 30 -1.27 10.48 10.92
C ALA A 30 -2.15 9.21 10.96
N VAL A 31 -1.73 8.21 11.73
CA VAL A 31 -2.51 6.98 11.98
C VAL A 31 -3.83 7.30 12.69
N GLY A 32 -3.82 8.20 13.67
CA GLY A 32 -5.02 8.69 14.36
C GLY A 32 -6.01 9.33 13.38
N MET A 33 -5.53 10.28 12.57
CA MET A 33 -6.34 10.94 11.54
C MET A 33 -6.92 9.93 10.54
N ALA A 34 -6.12 9.00 10.03
CA ALA A 34 -6.58 7.98 9.10
C ALA A 34 -7.71 7.11 9.69
N ASN A 35 -7.59 6.75 10.98
CA ASN A 35 -8.59 5.97 11.69
C ASN A 35 -9.90 6.74 11.92
N GLU A 36 -9.84 8.06 12.13
CA GLU A 36 -11.05 8.89 12.32
C GLU A 36 -11.96 8.89 11.09
N PHE A 37 -11.40 8.71 9.88
CA PHE A 37 -12.17 8.58 8.65
C PHE A 37 -12.92 7.25 8.49
N ARG A 38 -12.73 6.29 9.41
CA ARG A 38 -13.36 4.94 9.36
C ARG A 38 -13.30 4.34 7.95
N PRO A 39 -12.10 4.14 7.39
CA PRO A 39 -11.95 3.68 6.03
C PRO A 39 -12.39 2.21 5.89
N HIS A 40 -12.85 1.86 4.69
CA HIS A 40 -13.16 0.46 4.37
C HIS A 40 -11.86 -0.31 4.06
N LEU A 41 -10.88 0.38 3.47
CA LEU A 41 -9.54 -0.10 3.18
C LEU A 41 -8.52 0.95 3.63
N THR A 42 -7.43 0.51 4.24
CA THR A 42 -6.25 1.35 4.45
C THR A 42 -5.10 0.81 3.64
N VAL A 43 -4.38 1.69 2.96
CA VAL A 43 -3.22 1.34 2.14
C VAL A 43 -1.99 2.11 2.59
N VAL A 44 -0.83 1.44 2.60
CA VAL A 44 0.49 2.00 2.89
C VAL A 44 1.39 1.77 1.67
N THR A 45 1.75 2.83 0.96
CA THR A 45 2.41 2.72 -0.35
C THR A 45 3.89 3.08 -0.26
N GLY A 46 4.68 2.29 0.48
CA GLY A 46 6.14 2.31 0.42
C GLY A 46 6.86 3.37 1.24
N ASP A 47 8.19 3.24 1.27
CA ASP A 47 9.14 4.12 1.95
C ASP A 47 8.85 4.24 3.45
N LEU A 48 8.82 3.09 4.12
CA LEU A 48 8.61 2.98 5.57
C LEU A 48 9.80 3.53 6.36
N ILE A 49 10.99 3.40 5.79
CA ILE A 49 12.29 3.85 6.33
C ILE A 49 13.05 4.66 5.29
N THR A 50 14.20 5.23 5.66
CA THR A 50 15.07 5.95 4.71
C THR A 50 16.35 5.20 4.41
N ARG A 51 16.84 4.36 5.30
CA ARG A 51 18.08 3.58 5.07
C ARG A 51 18.12 2.35 5.96
N ASP A 52 19.03 1.46 5.62
CA ASP A 52 19.39 0.34 6.48
C ASP A 52 19.78 0.83 7.89
N GLY A 53 19.32 0.10 8.91
CA GLY A 53 19.47 0.43 10.33
C GLY A 53 18.45 1.42 10.91
N ASP A 54 17.56 2.01 10.11
CA ASP A 54 16.43 2.77 10.64
C ASP A 54 15.42 1.84 11.36
N PRO A 55 14.64 2.35 12.33
CA PRO A 55 13.80 1.53 13.21
C PRO A 55 12.51 1.03 12.52
N LEU A 56 12.64 0.10 11.58
CA LEU A 56 11.55 -0.48 10.81
C LEU A 56 10.48 -1.17 11.68
N ASP A 57 10.89 -1.93 12.70
CA ASP A 57 9.94 -2.62 13.58
C ASP A 57 9.02 -1.64 14.34
N GLU A 58 9.57 -0.51 14.78
CA GLU A 58 8.78 0.55 15.43
C GLU A 58 7.82 1.22 14.45
N CYS A 59 8.25 1.43 13.20
CA CYS A 59 7.39 1.92 12.13
C CYS A 59 6.20 0.98 11.91
N LEU A 60 6.47 -0.33 11.78
CA LEU A 60 5.45 -1.36 11.61
C LEU A 60 4.52 -1.44 12.84
N ASP A 61 5.04 -1.29 14.06
CA ASP A 61 4.25 -1.27 15.29
C ASP A 61 3.25 -0.09 15.32
N GLU A 62 3.67 1.10 14.87
CA GLU A 62 2.77 2.25 14.78
C GLU A 62 1.75 2.09 13.64
N LEU A 63 2.17 1.57 12.48
CA LEU A 63 1.27 1.28 11.36
C LEU A 63 0.27 0.17 11.68
N ALA A 64 0.62 -0.79 12.54
CA ALA A 64 -0.29 -1.84 13.01
C ALA A 64 -1.51 -1.31 13.77
N ARG A 65 -1.48 -0.03 14.19
CA ARG A 65 -2.61 0.65 14.82
C ARG A 65 -3.62 1.20 13.82
N LEU A 66 -3.32 1.17 12.52
CA LEU A 66 -4.27 1.49 11.45
C LEU A 66 -5.46 0.52 11.50
N ARG A 67 -6.65 1.03 11.19
CA ARG A 67 -7.91 0.29 11.22
C ARG A 67 -8.61 0.46 9.89
N ALA A 68 -9.09 -0.66 9.36
CA ALA A 68 -9.99 -0.72 8.23
C ALA A 68 -10.78 -2.01 8.31
N ASP A 69 -12.04 -1.98 7.86
CA ASP A 69 -12.93 -3.15 7.91
C ASP A 69 -12.36 -4.34 7.12
N SER A 70 -11.66 -4.04 6.02
CA SER A 70 -11.06 -5.04 5.12
C SER A 70 -9.54 -5.18 5.27
N GLY A 71 -8.96 -4.68 6.37
CA GLY A 71 -7.53 -4.81 6.67
C GLY A 71 -6.63 -3.72 6.05
N VAL A 72 -5.34 -3.79 6.38
CA VAL A 72 -4.33 -2.83 5.95
C VAL A 72 -3.42 -3.47 4.91
N TRP A 73 -3.31 -2.84 3.75
CA TRP A 73 -2.63 -3.36 2.57
C TRP A 73 -1.53 -2.41 2.12
N GLY A 74 -0.64 -2.83 1.23
CA GLY A 74 0.41 -1.94 0.76
C GLY A 74 1.27 -2.48 -0.35
N CYS A 75 2.26 -1.70 -0.72
CA CYS A 75 3.42 -2.10 -1.53
C CYS A 75 4.67 -1.45 -0.94
N LEU A 76 5.84 -1.91 -1.37
CA LEU A 76 7.11 -1.40 -0.87
C LEU A 76 7.71 -0.36 -1.83
N GLY A 77 8.43 0.59 -1.25
CA GLY A 77 9.11 1.66 -1.95
C GLY A 77 10.55 1.29 -2.30
N ASN A 78 11.27 2.25 -2.87
CA ASN A 78 12.67 2.03 -3.24
C ASN A 78 13.57 1.91 -2.00
N HIS A 79 13.19 2.52 -0.87
CA HIS A 79 14.04 2.47 0.32
C HIS A 79 14.11 1.07 0.94
N GLU A 80 13.01 0.30 0.91
CA GLU A 80 13.04 -1.11 1.32
C GLU A 80 13.98 -1.96 0.45
N ILE A 81 14.02 -1.68 -0.86
CA ILE A 81 14.94 -2.33 -1.81
C ILE A 81 16.39 -1.92 -1.56
N TYR A 82 16.64 -0.64 -1.30
CA TYR A 82 17.98 -0.14 -1.02
C TYR A 82 18.54 -0.69 0.30
N ALA A 83 17.68 -0.85 1.30
CA ALA A 83 18.00 -1.49 2.57
C ALA A 83 18.03 -3.03 2.50
N ARG A 84 17.52 -3.62 1.41
CA ARG A 84 17.39 -5.08 1.21
C ARG A 84 16.55 -5.75 2.31
N CYS A 85 15.49 -5.08 2.73
CA CYS A 85 14.63 -5.52 3.83
C CYS A 85 13.22 -5.92 3.37
N GLU A 86 13.00 -6.13 2.07
CA GLU A 86 11.66 -6.35 1.53
C GLU A 86 10.97 -7.59 2.11
N ASP A 87 11.69 -8.72 2.16
CA ASP A 87 11.16 -9.98 2.69
C ASP A 87 10.93 -9.92 4.20
N TYR A 88 11.82 -9.23 4.91
CA TYR A 88 11.68 -8.98 6.35
C TYR A 88 10.45 -8.11 6.62
N THR A 89 10.28 -7.03 5.85
CA THR A 89 9.14 -6.12 5.95
C THR A 89 7.81 -6.85 5.68
N GLU A 90 7.74 -7.70 4.65
CA GLU A 90 6.56 -8.53 4.37
C GLU A 90 6.26 -9.48 5.54
N GLN A 91 7.28 -10.15 6.07
CA GLN A 91 7.12 -11.11 7.15
C GLN A 91 6.66 -10.45 8.46
N GLU A 92 7.35 -9.40 8.89
CA GLU A 92 7.05 -8.70 10.14
C GLU A 92 5.76 -7.89 10.07
N GLY A 93 5.48 -7.30 8.90
CA GLY A 93 4.20 -6.65 8.62
C GLY A 93 3.05 -7.64 8.74
N ARG A 94 3.18 -8.84 8.15
CA ARG A 94 2.14 -9.86 8.22
C ARG A 94 1.84 -10.31 9.66
N ARG A 95 2.86 -10.40 10.53
CA ARG A 95 2.66 -10.69 11.96
C ARG A 95 1.85 -9.61 12.69
N ARG A 96 1.81 -8.41 12.12
CA ARG A 96 1.08 -7.23 12.61
C ARG A 96 -0.20 -6.94 11.82
N ASN A 97 -0.65 -7.86 10.97
CA ASN A 97 -1.80 -7.71 10.07
C ASN A 97 -1.66 -6.59 9.03
N LEU A 98 -0.42 -6.29 8.63
CA LEU A 98 -0.10 -5.45 7.47
C LEU A 98 0.22 -6.37 6.29
N HIS A 99 -0.44 -6.17 5.15
CA HIS A 99 -0.33 -7.06 4.00
C HIS A 99 0.25 -6.33 2.79
N PHE A 100 1.55 -6.55 2.52
CA PHE A 100 2.20 -6.00 1.34
C PHE A 100 1.94 -6.88 0.11
N LEU A 101 1.24 -6.33 -0.86
CA LEU A 101 0.82 -6.96 -2.12
C LEU A 101 1.95 -6.92 -3.15
N ARG A 102 3.10 -7.51 -2.83
CA ARG A 102 4.29 -7.52 -3.68
C ARG A 102 4.06 -8.38 -4.94
N GLU A 103 3.67 -7.75 -6.05
CA GLU A 103 3.28 -8.41 -7.31
C GLU A 103 2.08 -9.36 -7.13
N LYS A 104 1.13 -8.97 -6.29
CA LYS A 104 -0.06 -9.74 -5.93
C LYS A 104 -1.30 -8.87 -6.01
N GLN A 105 -2.46 -9.52 -6.08
CA GLN A 105 -3.75 -8.86 -5.99
C GLN A 105 -4.60 -9.42 -4.85
N GLN A 106 -5.54 -8.60 -4.36
CA GLN A 106 -6.58 -8.99 -3.43
C GLN A 106 -7.92 -8.42 -3.90
N VAL A 107 -8.88 -9.30 -4.14
CA VAL A 107 -10.25 -8.92 -4.54
C VAL A 107 -11.14 -8.88 -3.31
N PHE A 108 -11.88 -7.78 -3.17
CA PHE A 108 -12.90 -7.54 -2.15
C PHE A 108 -14.28 -7.49 -2.80
N ARG A 109 -15.29 -7.92 -2.05
CA ARG A 109 -16.70 -7.84 -2.45
C ARG A 109 -17.42 -6.82 -1.58
N PHE A 110 -18.10 -5.88 -2.22
CA PHE A 110 -19.00 -4.91 -1.60
C PHE A 110 -20.35 -5.08 -2.27
N GLY A 111 -21.27 -5.81 -1.64
CA GLY A 111 -22.49 -6.26 -2.31
C GLY A 111 -22.18 -7.12 -3.54
N GLU A 112 -22.73 -6.74 -4.69
CA GLU A 112 -22.45 -7.38 -5.98
C GLU A 112 -21.20 -6.81 -6.65
N ALA A 113 -20.71 -5.65 -6.19
CA ALA A 113 -19.52 -5.04 -6.73
C ALA A 113 -18.24 -5.73 -6.24
N ARG A 114 -17.23 -5.73 -7.12
CA ARG A 114 -15.87 -6.20 -6.80
C ARG A 114 -14.91 -5.04 -6.91
N LEU A 115 -14.05 -4.90 -5.90
CA LEU A 115 -12.89 -4.01 -5.93
C LEU A 115 -11.65 -4.89 -5.87
N ASN A 116 -10.77 -4.73 -6.85
CA ASN A 116 -9.49 -5.42 -6.88
C ASN A 116 -8.38 -4.45 -6.50
N LEU A 117 -7.62 -4.81 -5.46
CA LEU A 117 -6.44 -4.09 -5.05
C LEU A 117 -5.21 -4.86 -5.55
N ALA A 118 -4.51 -4.30 -6.51
CA ALA A 118 -3.26 -4.85 -7.05
C ALA A 118 -2.08 -4.05 -6.49
N GLY A 119 -1.03 -4.74 -6.06
CA GLY A 119 0.20 -4.10 -5.60
C GLY A 119 1.39 -4.50 -6.46
N VAL A 120 2.25 -3.52 -6.70
CA VAL A 120 3.57 -3.70 -7.27
C VAL A 120 4.55 -2.85 -6.44
N ASP A 121 5.68 -3.44 -6.08
CA ASP A 121 6.72 -2.69 -5.38
C ASP A 121 7.33 -1.65 -6.33
N TYR A 122 8.16 -0.76 -5.80
CA TYR A 122 8.97 0.13 -6.62
C TYR A 122 9.73 -0.66 -7.70
N GLN A 123 9.59 -0.20 -8.94
CA GLN A 123 10.33 -0.71 -10.09
C GLN A 123 11.07 0.46 -10.74
N LYS A 124 12.37 0.31 -11.02
CA LYS A 124 13.09 1.30 -11.83
C LYS A 124 12.44 1.40 -13.22
N MET A 125 12.27 2.63 -13.71
CA MET A 125 11.75 2.91 -15.05
C MET A 125 12.74 2.43 -16.12
N HIS A 126 12.51 1.22 -16.65
CA HIS A 126 13.23 0.69 -17.80
C HIS A 126 12.35 -0.33 -18.54
N GLY A 127 12.41 -0.32 -19.88
CA GLY A 127 11.76 -1.32 -20.73
C GLY A 127 10.29 -1.60 -20.39
N ASP A 128 10.00 -2.85 -20.03
CA ASP A 128 8.68 -3.43 -19.73
C ASP A 128 8.13 -3.04 -18.34
N TYR A 129 7.94 -1.75 -18.13
CA TYR A 129 7.43 -1.19 -16.88
C TYR A 129 5.94 -1.51 -16.66
N LEU A 130 5.56 -1.96 -15.45
CA LEU A 130 4.19 -2.37 -15.05
C LEU A 130 3.55 -3.51 -15.86
N GLN A 131 4.30 -4.32 -16.62
CA GLN A 131 3.71 -5.48 -17.31
C GLN A 131 3.03 -6.44 -16.33
N ARG A 132 3.59 -6.57 -15.12
CA ARG A 132 3.02 -7.39 -14.05
C ARG A 132 1.71 -6.81 -13.52
N GLY A 133 1.60 -5.48 -13.44
CA GLY A 133 0.38 -4.78 -13.06
C GLY A 133 -0.81 -5.12 -13.96
N LYS A 134 -0.60 -5.21 -15.29
CA LYS A 134 -1.64 -5.69 -16.23
C LYS A 134 -2.15 -7.08 -15.89
N MET A 135 -1.26 -7.99 -15.51
CA MET A 135 -1.61 -9.38 -15.20
C MET A 135 -2.40 -9.52 -13.90
N LEU A 136 -2.39 -8.47 -13.07
CA LEU A 136 -3.11 -8.42 -11.80
C LEU A 136 -4.50 -7.78 -11.92
N GLN A 137 -4.93 -7.39 -13.12
CA GLN A 137 -6.29 -6.87 -13.32
C GLN A 137 -7.34 -7.97 -13.21
N GLU A 138 -8.45 -7.64 -12.56
CA GLU A 138 -9.62 -8.52 -12.45
C GLU A 138 -10.74 -7.98 -13.34
N ALA A 139 -11.13 -8.76 -14.34
CA ALA A 139 -12.16 -8.36 -15.28
C ALA A 139 -13.51 -8.12 -14.58
N GLY A 140 -14.11 -6.95 -14.80
CA GLY A 140 -15.39 -6.58 -14.20
C GLY A 140 -15.32 -6.18 -12.72
N ALA A 141 -14.13 -5.96 -12.16
CA ALA A 141 -13.92 -5.29 -10.88
C ALA A 141 -13.49 -3.83 -11.10
N LEU A 142 -13.65 -2.98 -10.08
CA LEU A 142 -12.90 -1.72 -10.00
C LEU A 142 -11.46 -2.07 -9.62
N ASN A 143 -10.51 -1.86 -10.52
CA ASN A 143 -9.10 -2.10 -10.26
C ASN A 143 -8.46 -0.84 -9.63
N VAL A 144 -7.75 -1.03 -8.51
CA VAL A 144 -6.97 -0.01 -7.83
C VAL A 144 -5.53 -0.54 -7.75
N MET A 145 -4.60 0.18 -8.37
CA MET A 145 -3.18 -0.18 -8.39
C MET A 145 -2.42 0.61 -7.31
N LEU A 146 -1.69 -0.11 -6.46
CA LEU A 146 -0.72 0.43 -5.51
C LEU A 146 0.68 0.32 -6.11
N SER A 147 1.33 1.45 -6.30
CA SER A 147 2.70 1.52 -6.79
C SER A 147 3.40 2.71 -6.16
N HIS A 148 4.63 2.49 -5.68
CA HIS A 148 5.48 3.55 -5.18
C HIS A 148 6.32 4.09 -6.35
N ASN A 149 5.67 4.66 -7.37
CA ASN A 149 6.37 5.24 -8.51
C ASN A 149 5.57 6.42 -9.09
N PRO A 150 6.14 7.64 -9.13
CA PRO A 150 5.41 8.81 -9.59
C PRO A 150 5.02 8.73 -11.07
N ASP A 151 5.83 8.10 -11.94
CA ASP A 151 5.49 8.00 -13.37
C ASP A 151 4.66 6.75 -13.73
N ALA A 152 4.19 5.99 -12.74
CA ALA A 152 3.26 4.86 -12.92
C ALA A 152 1.93 5.29 -13.55
N PHE A 153 1.50 6.53 -13.29
CA PHE A 153 0.15 6.99 -13.59
C PHE A 153 -0.21 6.90 -15.08
N GLY A 154 0.67 7.39 -15.96
CA GLY A 154 0.39 7.41 -17.40
C GLY A 154 0.28 6.01 -18.00
N VAL A 155 1.11 5.08 -17.52
CA VAL A 155 1.11 3.68 -17.97
C VAL A 155 -0.08 2.92 -17.37
N ALA A 156 -0.40 3.11 -16.09
CA ALA A 156 -1.55 2.47 -15.44
C ALA A 156 -2.88 2.93 -16.04
N ALA A 157 -3.07 4.23 -16.28
CA ALA A 157 -4.30 4.76 -16.86
C ALA A 157 -4.59 4.21 -18.27
N GLN A 158 -3.55 3.90 -19.06
CA GLN A 158 -3.70 3.26 -20.37
C GLN A 158 -4.16 1.79 -20.29
N GLN A 159 -4.03 1.17 -19.12
CA GLN A 159 -4.32 -0.24 -18.92
C GLN A 159 -5.75 -0.46 -18.41
N GLY A 160 -6.38 0.56 -17.83
CA GLY A 160 -7.68 0.45 -17.14
C GLY A 160 -7.56 -0.10 -15.72
#